data_AF-A0A6W0NCD5-F1
#
_entry.id   AF-A0A6W0NCD5-F1
#
_cell.length_a   1.000
_cell.length_b   1.000
_cell.length_c   1.000
_cell.angle_alpha   90.00
_cell.angle_beta   90.00
_cell.angle_gamma   90.00
#
_symmetry.space_group_name_H-M   'P 1'
#
loop_
_entity.id
_entity.type
_entity.pdbx_description
1 polymer ?
#
loop_
_entity_poly.entity_id
_entity_poly.type
_entity_poly.pdbx_seq_one_letter_code
_entity_poly.pdbx_strand_id
1 'polypeptide(L)' 'TEDPVLPYVHGLALKDAIRGSKMLTLEGTGHELHHEDWPRIIQAIKGQTS' A
#
# COMPACT_ATOMS: atom_id res chain seq x y z
N THR A 1 0.82 -1.05 7.98
CA THR A 1 -0.06 -2.07 8.60
C THR A 1 -0.62 -1.56 9.91
N GLU A 2 0.14 -0.75 10.65
CA GLU A 2 -0.23 -0.21 11.97
C GLU A 2 -0.95 1.14 11.90
N ASP A 3 -1.76 1.39 10.87
CA ASP A 3 -2.55 2.62 10.77
C ASP A 3 -3.69 2.58 11.80
N PRO A 4 -3.74 3.51 12.77
CA PRO A 4 -4.78 3.55 13.80
C PRO A 4 -6.13 4.10 13.29
N VAL A 5 -6.14 4.78 12.14
CA VAL A 5 -7.32 5.43 11.54
C VAL A 5 -7.95 4.52 10.48
N LEU A 6 -7.11 3.88 9.65
CA LEU A 6 -7.55 3.00 8.55
C LEU A 6 -6.98 1.58 8.74
N PRO A 7 -7.71 0.69 9.43
CA PRO A 7 -7.27 -0.69 9.64
C PRO A 7 -6.86 -1.41 8.36
N TYR A 8 -5.78 -2.20 8.43
CA TYR A 8 -5.21 -2.92 7.28
C TYR A 8 -6.23 -3.76 6.49
N VAL A 9 -7.23 -4.32 7.18
CA VAL A 9 -8.31 -5.12 6.57
C VAL A 9 -9.13 -4.33 5.54
N HIS A 10 -9.22 -3.00 5.64
CA HIS A 10 -9.88 -2.17 4.63
C HIS A 10 -9.08 -2.13 3.32
N GLY A 11 -7.74 -2.12 3.39
CA GLY A 11 -6.88 -2.23 2.21
C GLY A 11 -7.02 -3.59 1.50
N LEU A 12 -7.14 -4.67 2.28
CA LEU A 12 -7.42 -6.00 1.74
C LEU A 12 -8.78 -6.05 1.02
N ALA A 13 -9.83 -5.55 1.67
CA ALA A 13 -11.17 -5.50 1.08
C ALA A 13 -11.20 -4.66 -0.22
N LEU A 14 -10.47 -3.54 -0.27
CA LEU A 14 -10.38 -2.70 -1.46
C LEU A 14 -9.68 -3.42 -2.62
N LYS A 15 -8.59 -4.13 -2.34
CA LYS A 15 -7.88 -4.95 -3.34
C LYS A 15 -8.81 -6.00 -3.94
N ASP A 16 -9.55 -6.72 -3.11
CA ASP A 16 -10.46 -7.78 -3.56
C ASP A 16 -11.63 -7.24 -4.39
N ALA A 17 -12.08 -6.01 -4.10
CA ALA A 17 -13.13 -5.34 -4.86
C ALA A 17 -12.67 -4.85 -6.25
N ILE A 18 -11.36 -4.60 -6.45
CA ILE A 18 -10.82 -4.05 -7.70
C ILE A 18 -10.05 -5.14 -8.46
N ARG A 19 -10.69 -5.69 -9.50
CA ARG A 19 -10.10 -6.70 -10.38
C ARG A 19 -8.82 -6.20 -11.04
N GLY A 20 -7.76 -7.01 -10.96
CA GLY A 20 -6.45 -6.69 -11.56
C GLY A 20 -5.62 -5.71 -10.74
N SER A 21 -6.10 -5.26 -9.57
CA SER A 21 -5.31 -4.44 -8.65
C SER A 21 -4.15 -5.24 -8.05
N LYS A 22 -3.06 -4.53 -7.75
CA LYS A 22 -1.92 -5.04 -6.99
C LYS A 22 -1.82 -4.25 -5.69
N MET A 23 -1.47 -4.93 -4.61
CA MET A 23 -1.34 -4.31 -3.28
C MET A 23 0.14 -4.26 -2.89
N LEU A 24 0.59 -3.07 -2.49
CA LEU A 24 1.87 -2.85 -1.85
C LEU A 24 1.62 -2.64 -0.35
N THR A 25 2.01 -3.61 0.48
CA THR A 25 1.92 -3.48 1.93
C THR A 25 3.17 -2.80 2.48
N LEU A 26 2.99 -1.74 3.26
CA LEU A 26 4.03 -1.08 4.05
C LEU A 26 3.85 -1.51 5.52
N GLU A 27 4.79 -2.31 6.01
CA GLU A 27 4.78 -2.82 7.39
C GLU A 27 5.17 -1.70 8.35
N GLY A 28 4.45 -1.55 9.47
CA GLY A 28 4.80 -0.55 10.49
C GLY A 28 4.48 0.93 10.18
N THR A 29 4.16 1.30 8.93
CA THR A 29 4.12 2.72 8.48
C THR A 29 3.14 3.68 9.19
N GLY A 30 2.25 3.21 10.07
CA GLY A 30 1.24 4.06 10.70
C GLY A 30 0.26 4.67 9.67
N HIS A 31 -0.25 5.88 9.96
CA HIS A 31 -1.20 6.59 9.08
C HIS A 31 -0.53 7.38 7.96
N GLU A 32 0.65 7.94 8.23
CA GLU A 32 1.36 8.81 7.30
C GLU A 32 2.33 8.02 6.42
N LEU A 33 2.68 8.58 5.26
CA LEU A 33 3.72 8.01 4.40
C LEU A 33 5.08 8.60 4.78
N HIS A 34 5.94 7.78 5.39
CA HIS A 34 7.29 8.20 5.72
C HIS A 34 8.20 8.24 4.49
N HIS A 35 9.16 9.17 4.47
CA HIS A 35 10.09 9.33 3.35
C HIS A 35 10.94 8.08 3.09
N GLU A 36 11.18 7.26 4.11
CA GLU A 36 11.90 5.99 4.01
C GLU A 36 11.16 4.94 3.16
N ASP A 37 9.83 5.03 3.05
CA ASP A 37 9.02 4.12 2.23
C ASP A 37 8.97 4.53 0.75
N TRP A 38 9.34 5.77 0.43
CA TRP A 38 9.21 6.32 -0.92
C TRP A 38 9.95 5.51 -1.99
N PRO A 39 11.20 5.06 -1.80
CA PRO A 39 11.87 4.24 -2.80
C PRO A 39 11.09 2.96 -3.14
N ARG A 40 10.47 2.33 -2.15
CA ARG A 40 9.65 1.12 -2.32
C ARG A 40 8.37 1.41 -3.10
N ILE A 41 7.68 2.51 -2.78
CA ILE A 41 6.48 2.96 -3.50
C ILE A 41 6.81 3.28 -4.96
N ILE A 42 7.87 4.04 -5.20
CA ILE A 42 8.31 4.42 -6.56
C ILE A 42 8.63 3.17 -7.40
N GLN A 43 9.33 2.18 -6.83
CA GLN A 43 9.62 0.93 -7.53
C GLN A 43 8.34 0.15 -7.88
N ALA A 44 7.37 0.08 -6.96
CA ALA A 44 6.09 -0.59 -7.21
C ALA A 44 5.28 0.09 -8.34
N ILE A 45 5.34 1.43 -8.43
CA ILE A 45 4.70 2.19 -9.51
C ILE A 45 5.38 1.92 -10.85
N LYS A 46 6.72 1.95 -10.90
CA LYS A 46 7.48 1.65 -12.13
C LYS A 46 7.14 0.27 -12.71
N GLY A 47 6.82 -0.71 -11.85
CA GLY A 47 6.40 -2.06 -12.26
C GLY A 47 4.97 -2.18 -12.78
N GLN A 48 4.20 -1.10 -12.91
CA GLN A 48 2.83 -1.15 -13.46
C GLN A 48 2.76 -0.93 -14.97
N THR A 49 3.72 -0.24 -15.57
CA THR A 49 3.69 0.18 -16.98
C THR A 49 4.56 -0.70 -17.88
N SER A 50 4.40 -2.02 -17.82
CA SER A 50 5.11 -2.98 -18.69
C SER A 50 4.18 -3.63 -19.69
#